data_AF-A0A7S3W601-F1
#
_entry.id   AF-A0A7S3W601-F1
#
_cell.length_a   1.000
_cell.length_b   1.000
_cell.length_c   1.000
_cell.angle_alpha   90.00
_cell.angle_beta   90.00
_cell.angle_gamma   90.00
#
_symmetry.space_group_name_H-M   'P 1'
#
loop_
_entity.id
_entity.type
_entity.pdbx_description
1 polymer ?
#
loop_
_entity_poly.entity_id
_entity_poly.type
_entity_poly.pdbx_seq_one_letter_code
_entity_poly.pdbx_strand_id
1 'polypeptide(L)'
;LKPFWLKSAPVGCALGRPFLQHTRAMAAAWWYYEVAPGKVLPYPDEEGVELENLYQENKRQQGFSKVTLVSGKYQYEIDFGQMIQTNRQTMRTRGIQRRQNPRHRELLDQLAEKDQVIGQLGGQLHNAQTDAMTAERLPPQQ
;
A
#
# COMPACT_ATOMS: atom_id res chain seq x y z
N LEU A 1 -1.19 6.13 51.43
CA LEU A 1 -0.78 5.39 50.21
C LEU A 1 -0.90 6.34 49.01
N LYS A 2 0.02 6.22 48.03
CA LYS A 2 0.05 6.86 46.69
C LYS A 2 0.41 5.73 45.68
N PRO A 3 0.28 5.88 44.35
CA PRO A 3 -0.17 7.05 43.56
C PRO A 3 -1.61 6.76 43.00
N PHE A 4 -2.07 6.94 41.75
CA PHE A 4 -1.51 7.34 40.45
C PHE A 4 -2.61 8.01 39.56
N TRP A 5 -2.41 8.07 38.24
CA TRP A 5 -3.14 8.86 37.24
C TRP A 5 -3.84 8.02 36.16
N LEU A 6 -4.90 8.58 35.56
CA LEU A 6 -5.01 8.83 34.10
C LEU A 6 -6.19 9.82 33.88
N LYS A 7 -5.93 11.11 33.65
CA LYS A 7 -5.74 11.79 32.35
C LYS A 7 -7.01 11.96 31.50
N SER A 8 -7.34 13.24 31.33
CA SER A 8 -8.20 13.91 30.36
C SER A 8 -8.49 13.20 29.04
N ALA A 9 -9.75 13.26 28.60
CA ALA A 9 -10.13 13.02 27.21
C ALA A 9 -9.75 14.24 26.33
N PRO A 10 -9.07 14.05 25.18
CA PRO A 10 -8.93 15.10 24.18
C PRO A 10 -10.20 15.17 23.30
N VAL A 11 -10.84 16.33 23.29
CA VAL A 11 -11.90 16.64 22.31
C VAL A 11 -11.25 16.89 20.94
N GLY A 12 -11.87 16.35 19.90
CA GLY A 12 -11.77 16.90 18.53
C GLY A 12 -10.42 16.76 17.83
N CYS A 13 -10.27 15.69 17.05
CA CYS A 13 -9.47 15.76 15.82
C CYS A 13 -10.11 14.90 14.73
N ALA A 14 -11.14 15.45 14.09
CA ALA A 14 -11.81 14.84 12.94
C ALA A 14 -10.95 15.01 11.68
N LEU A 15 -9.77 14.38 11.67
CA LEU A 15 -8.96 14.23 10.47
C LEU A 15 -9.74 13.33 9.49
N GLY A 16 -10.13 13.91 8.35
CA GLY A 16 -11.00 13.25 7.38
C GLY A 16 -10.37 12.01 6.75
N ARG A 17 -11.20 11.21 6.06
CA ARG A 17 -10.76 10.08 5.24
C ARG A 17 -10.82 10.41 3.73
N PRO A 18 -9.90 11.21 3.16
CA PRO A 18 -9.84 11.46 1.70
C PRO A 18 -9.02 10.38 0.96
N PHE A 19 -9.10 9.11 1.35
CA PHE A 19 -8.19 8.08 0.83
C PHE A 19 -8.78 6.66 0.70
N LEU A 20 -9.97 6.54 0.11
CA LEU A 20 -10.59 5.24 -0.24
C LEU A 20 -10.80 5.05 -1.77
N GLN A 21 -9.97 5.72 -2.59
CA GLN A 21 -10.00 5.61 -4.06
C GLN A 21 -8.63 5.27 -4.69
N HIS A 22 -7.56 5.13 -3.90
CA HIS A 22 -6.19 4.99 -4.40
C HIS A 22 -5.57 3.59 -4.28
N THR A 23 -6.13 2.70 -3.46
CA THR A 23 -5.52 1.39 -3.11
C THR A 23 -5.24 0.52 -4.34
N ARG A 24 -6.23 0.32 -5.23
CA ARG A 24 -6.06 -0.47 -6.45
C ARG A 24 -5.20 0.18 -7.54
N ALA A 25 -5.00 1.50 -7.50
CA ALA A 25 -4.06 2.16 -8.40
C ALA A 25 -2.62 1.74 -8.10
N MET A 26 -2.28 1.61 -6.80
CA MET A 26 -0.97 1.22 -6.29
C MET A 26 -0.73 -0.30 -6.23
N ALA A 27 -1.72 -1.14 -6.55
CA ALA A 27 -1.53 -2.59 -6.59
C ALA A 27 -0.71 -3.03 -7.81
N ALA A 28 0.34 -3.84 -7.63
CA ALA A 28 1.18 -4.35 -8.73
C ALA A 28 0.43 -5.28 -9.71
N ALA A 29 -0.70 -5.85 -9.28
CA ALA A 29 -1.63 -6.59 -10.11
C ALA A 29 -3.07 -6.41 -9.63
N TRP A 30 -4.01 -6.72 -10.51
CA TRP A 30 -5.41 -6.91 -10.17
C TRP A 30 -5.72 -8.39 -10.07
N TRP A 31 -6.44 -8.76 -9.02
CA TRP A 31 -6.86 -10.12 -8.75
C TRP A 31 -8.34 -10.33 -9.09
N TYR A 32 -8.64 -11.53 -9.55
CA TYR A 32 -9.98 -11.94 -9.98
C TYR A 32 -10.30 -13.35 -9.45
N TYR A 33 -11.57 -13.66 -9.26
CA TYR A 33 -12.06 -14.99 -8.93
C TYR A 33 -13.18 -15.44 -9.86
N GLU A 34 -13.27 -16.75 -10.09
CA GLU A 34 -14.27 -17.34 -10.96
C GLU A 34 -15.62 -17.55 -10.24
N VAL A 35 -16.69 -16.95 -10.78
CA VAL A 35 -18.06 -17.07 -10.27
C VAL A 35 -18.77 -18.29 -10.86
N ALA A 36 -18.57 -18.51 -12.16
CA ALA A 36 -19.04 -19.63 -12.97
C ALA A 36 -18.05 -19.83 -14.14
N PRO A 37 -18.05 -20.97 -14.86
CA PRO A 37 -17.07 -21.26 -15.91
C PRO A 37 -16.87 -20.11 -16.90
N GLY A 38 -15.64 -19.60 -16.98
CA GLY A 38 -15.25 -18.47 -17.85
C GLY A 38 -15.73 -17.08 -17.40
N LYS A 39 -16.52 -16.97 -16.33
CA LYS A 39 -17.01 -15.70 -15.76
C LYS A 39 -16.27 -15.36 -14.47
N VAL A 40 -15.32 -14.43 -14.57
CA VAL A 40 -14.56 -13.89 -13.43
C VAL A 40 -15.07 -12.52 -12.99
N LEU A 41 -15.00 -12.25 -11.69
CA LEU A 41 -15.16 -10.91 -11.10
C LEU A 41 -13.84 -10.48 -10.44
N PRO A 42 -13.53 -9.18 -10.37
CA PRO A 42 -12.40 -8.68 -9.59
C PRO A 42 -12.66 -8.89 -8.09
N TYR A 43 -11.59 -9.06 -7.31
CA TYR A 43 -11.66 -8.86 -5.86
C TYR A 43 -11.94 -7.38 -5.54
N PRO A 44 -12.57 -7.06 -4.39
CA PRO A 44 -12.60 -5.72 -3.82
C PRO A 44 -11.19 -5.13 -3.70
N ASP A 45 -11.07 -3.80 -3.84
CA ASP A 45 -9.77 -3.13 -3.98
C ASP A 45 -8.84 -3.32 -2.76
N GLU A 46 -9.37 -3.42 -1.54
CA GLU A 46 -8.60 -3.70 -0.32
C GLU A 46 -8.11 -5.16 -0.28
N GLU A 47 -9.01 -6.12 -0.50
CA GLU A 47 -8.71 -7.56 -0.55
C GLU A 47 -7.73 -7.90 -1.67
N GLY A 48 -7.84 -7.24 -2.83
CA GLY A 48 -6.93 -7.42 -3.96
C GLY A 48 -5.51 -6.90 -3.71
N VAL A 49 -5.35 -5.88 -2.86
CA VAL A 49 -4.04 -5.40 -2.39
C VAL A 49 -3.45 -6.37 -1.38
N GLU A 50 -4.24 -6.86 -0.41
CA GLU A 50 -3.79 -7.88 0.55
C GLU A 50 -3.33 -9.16 -0.17
N LEU A 51 -4.13 -9.63 -1.13
CA LEU A 51 -3.84 -10.84 -1.91
C LEU A 51 -2.56 -10.72 -2.75
N GLU A 52 -2.27 -9.53 -3.31
CA GLU A 52 -1.01 -9.25 -4.00
C GLU A 52 0.18 -9.23 -3.05
N ASN A 53 0.05 -8.62 -1.86
CA ASN A 53 1.11 -8.61 -0.85
C ASN A 53 1.43 -10.03 -0.36
N LEU A 54 0.41 -10.83 -0.07
CA LEU A 54 0.55 -12.24 0.30
C LEU A 54 1.23 -13.05 -0.82
N TYR A 55 0.88 -12.80 -2.08
CA TYR A 55 1.49 -13.48 -3.23
C TYR A 55 2.97 -13.15 -3.40
N GLN A 56 3.37 -11.87 -3.30
CA GLN A 56 4.78 -11.48 -3.41
C GLN A 56 5.61 -12.03 -2.25
N GLU A 57 5.06 -12.07 -1.03
CA GLU A 57 5.75 -12.65 0.13
C GLU A 57 5.93 -14.16 0.00
N ASN A 58 4.91 -14.90 -0.45
CA ASN A 58 5.03 -16.35 -0.74
C ASN A 58 6.08 -16.62 -1.82
N LYS A 59 6.04 -15.83 -2.91
CA LYS A 59 7.04 -15.88 -3.98
C LYS A 59 8.46 -15.60 -3.48
N ARG A 60 8.65 -14.66 -2.55
CA ARG A 60 9.94 -14.34 -1.90
C ARG A 60 10.45 -15.50 -1.04
N GLN A 61 9.55 -16.20 -0.36
CA GLN A 61 9.85 -17.38 0.46
C GLN A 61 10.03 -18.68 -0.37
N GLN A 62 9.80 -18.65 -1.69
CA GLN A 62 9.73 -19.81 -2.59
C GLN A 62 8.65 -20.85 -2.24
N GLY A 63 7.83 -20.59 -1.22
CA GLY A 63 6.71 -21.43 -0.84
C GLY A 63 5.49 -21.12 -1.70
N PHE A 64 5.00 -22.09 -2.45
CA PHE A 64 3.62 -22.09 -2.96
C PHE A 64 2.64 -22.44 -1.82
N SER A 65 2.78 -21.75 -0.69
CA SER A 65 2.10 -22.08 0.55
C SER A 65 0.65 -21.62 0.53
N LYS A 66 -0.18 -22.31 1.31
CA LYS A 66 -1.57 -21.92 1.50
C LYS A 66 -1.66 -20.78 2.51
N VAL A 67 -2.28 -19.67 2.13
CA VAL A 67 -2.55 -18.52 3.01
C VAL A 67 -4.03 -18.43 3.35
N THR A 68 -4.36 -17.76 4.46
CA THR A 68 -5.76 -17.42 4.78
C THR A 68 -6.04 -15.97 4.41
N LEU A 69 -7.09 -15.73 3.62
CA LEU A 69 -7.66 -14.43 3.31
C LEU A 69 -8.99 -14.28 4.06
N VAL A 70 -9.29 -13.10 4.58
CA VAL A 70 -10.58 -12.79 5.21
C VAL A 70 -11.34 -11.76 4.35
N SER A 71 -12.52 -12.16 3.87
CA SER A 71 -13.40 -11.29 3.06
C SER A 71 -14.71 -11.13 3.82
N GLY A 72 -14.90 -9.97 4.47
CA GLY A 72 -16.04 -9.69 5.34
C GLY A 72 -16.17 -10.71 6.47
N LYS A 73 -17.21 -11.57 6.42
CA LYS A 73 -17.49 -12.62 7.42
C LYS A 73 -17.01 -14.02 7.01
N TYR A 74 -16.31 -14.13 5.89
CA TYR A 74 -15.90 -15.41 5.29
C TYR A 74 -14.37 -15.56 5.32
N GLN A 75 -13.91 -16.76 5.66
CA GLN A 75 -12.50 -17.15 5.55
C GLN A 75 -12.29 -17.99 4.30
N TYR A 76 -11.22 -17.66 3.56
CA TYR A 76 -10.80 -18.38 2.36
C TYR A 76 -9.38 -18.87 2.56
N GLU A 77 -9.14 -20.13 2.21
CA GLU A 77 -7.79 -20.67 2.03
C GLU A 77 -7.40 -20.45 0.57
N ILE A 78 -6.31 -19.72 0.33
CA ILE A 78 -5.78 -19.45 -1.01
C ILE A 78 -4.58 -20.35 -1.25
N ASP A 79 -4.62 -21.13 -2.33
CA ASP A 79 -3.51 -21.91 -2.83
C ASP A 79 -2.94 -21.22 -4.08
N PHE A 80 -1.78 -20.58 -3.92
CA PHE A 80 -1.09 -19.87 -5.02
C PHE A 80 -0.36 -20.80 -6.00
N GLY A 81 -0.13 -22.07 -5.64
CA GLY A 81 0.46 -23.07 -6.55
C GLY A 81 -0.57 -23.60 -7.54
N GLN A 82 -1.79 -23.82 -7.06
CA GLN A 82 -2.93 -24.29 -7.87
C GLN A 82 -3.76 -23.14 -8.46
N MET A 83 -3.56 -21.90 -8.00
CA MET A 83 -4.38 -20.72 -8.32
C MET A 83 -5.88 -20.95 -8.02
N ILE A 84 -6.15 -21.44 -6.80
CA ILE A 84 -7.49 -21.75 -6.30
C ILE A 84 -7.73 -21.04 -4.95
N GLN A 85 -8.94 -20.50 -4.76
CA GLN A 85 -9.47 -20.18 -3.43
C GLN A 85 -10.45 -21.26 -2.95
N THR A 86 -10.46 -21.55 -1.66
CA THR A 86 -11.37 -22.50 -0.99
C THR A 86 -12.08 -21.81 0.16
N ASN A 87 -13.40 -21.65 0.10
CA ASN A 87 -14.16 -21.06 1.19
C ASN A 87 -14.25 -22.05 2.38
N ARG A 88 -13.62 -21.73 3.51
CA ARG A 88 -13.45 -22.66 4.65
C ARG A 88 -14.76 -23.03 5.38
N GLN A 89 -15.85 -22.29 5.15
CA GLN A 89 -17.16 -22.55 5.75
C GLN A 89 -18.06 -23.46 4.90
N THR A 90 -17.84 -23.50 3.58
CA THR A 90 -18.69 -24.24 2.62
C THR A 90 -17.93 -25.27 1.79
N MET A 91 -16.60 -25.36 1.96
CA MET A 91 -15.65 -26.18 1.18
C MET A 91 -15.72 -25.97 -0.34
N ARG A 92 -16.35 -24.88 -0.81
CA ARG A 92 -16.45 -24.55 -2.23
C ARG A 92 -15.14 -23.96 -2.73
N THR A 93 -14.57 -24.58 -3.76
CA THR A 93 -13.40 -24.11 -4.50
C THR A 93 -13.80 -23.20 -5.66
N ARG A 94 -12.91 -22.27 -6.04
CA ARG A 94 -13.03 -21.40 -7.22
C ARG A 94 -11.63 -21.09 -7.77
N GLY A 95 -11.47 -21.06 -9.08
CA GLY A 95 -10.22 -20.54 -9.69
C GLY A 95 -10.02 -19.05 -9.38
N ILE A 96 -8.76 -18.64 -9.27
CA ILE A 96 -8.36 -17.23 -9.15
C ILE A 96 -7.36 -16.87 -10.26
N GLN A 97 -7.29 -15.58 -10.60
CA GLN A 97 -6.42 -15.07 -11.67
C GLN A 97 -5.74 -13.77 -11.24
N ARG A 98 -4.43 -13.68 -11.48
CA ARG A 98 -3.63 -12.46 -11.32
C ARG A 98 -3.37 -11.84 -12.69
N ARG A 99 -3.66 -10.55 -12.87
CA ARG A 99 -3.37 -9.79 -14.10
C ARG A 99 -2.54 -8.57 -13.76
N GLN A 100 -1.43 -8.32 -14.46
CA GLN A 100 -0.56 -7.18 -14.17
C GLN A 100 -1.35 -5.86 -14.31
N ASN A 101 -1.12 -4.92 -13.38
CA ASN A 101 -1.69 -3.57 -13.48
C ASN A 101 -0.74 -2.71 -14.32
N PRO A 102 -1.12 -2.29 -15.56
CA PRO A 102 -0.21 -1.54 -16.43
C PRO A 102 0.15 -0.16 -15.84
N ARG A 103 -0.78 0.47 -15.11
CA ARG A 103 -0.56 1.79 -14.48
C ARG A 103 0.38 1.73 -13.28
N HIS A 104 0.57 0.57 -12.66
CA HIS A 104 1.46 0.46 -11.50
C HIS A 104 2.90 0.85 -11.84
N ARG A 105 3.39 0.44 -13.02
CA ARG A 105 4.75 0.79 -13.46
C ARG A 105 4.88 2.29 -13.74
N GLU A 106 3.95 2.84 -14.51
CA GLU A 106 3.86 4.28 -14.80
C GLU A 106 3.81 5.13 -13.52
N LEU A 107 3.06 4.68 -12.50
CA LEU A 107 3.00 5.36 -11.20
C LEU A 107 4.31 5.27 -10.41
N LEU A 108 5.05 4.16 -10.48
CA LEU A 108 6.39 4.05 -9.87
C LEU A 108 7.39 5.00 -10.56
N ASP A 109 7.39 5.03 -11.89
CA ASP A 109 8.26 5.90 -12.67
C ASP A 109 7.97 7.40 -12.34
N GLN A 110 6.69 7.79 -12.25
CA GLN A 110 6.26 9.14 -11.83
C GLN A 110 6.52 9.49 -10.35
N LEU A 111 6.69 8.50 -9.47
CA LEU A 111 7.06 8.73 -8.07
C LEU A 111 8.56 8.98 -7.93
N ALA A 112 9.39 8.18 -8.63
CA ALA A 112 10.84 8.36 -8.65
C ALA A 112 11.26 9.75 -9.16
N GLU A 113 10.59 10.27 -10.19
CA GLU A 113 10.79 11.63 -10.69
C GLU A 113 10.50 12.70 -9.61
N LYS A 114 9.42 12.53 -8.85
CA LYS A 114 9.04 13.47 -7.77
C LYS A 114 10.01 13.44 -6.61
N ASP A 115 10.49 12.26 -6.20
CA ASP A 115 11.50 12.12 -5.16
C ASP A 115 12.83 12.79 -5.57
N GLN A 116 13.22 12.69 -6.84
CA GLN A 116 14.37 13.42 -7.37
C GLN A 116 14.18 14.95 -7.29
N VAL A 117 13.00 15.47 -7.67
CA VAL A 117 12.68 16.90 -7.58
C VAL A 117 12.68 17.39 -6.12
N ILE A 118 12.14 16.60 -5.18
CA ILE A 118 12.18 16.90 -3.74
C ILE A 118 13.63 16.98 -3.25
N GLY A 119 14.49 16.06 -3.66
CA GLY A 119 15.93 16.09 -3.34
C GLY A 119 16.64 17.33 -3.89
N GLN A 120 16.34 17.73 -5.13
CA GLN A 120 16.89 18.94 -5.76
C GLN A 120 16.43 20.21 -5.02
N LEU A 121 15.14 20.34 -4.69
CA LEU A 121 14.60 21.48 -3.95
C LEU A 121 15.19 21.56 -2.53
N GLY A 122 15.40 20.43 -1.85
CA GLY A 122 16.07 20.37 -0.55
C GLY A 122 17.51 20.87 -0.60
N GLY A 123 18.27 20.47 -1.63
CA GLY A 123 19.63 20.97 -1.86
C GLY A 123 19.68 22.46 -2.17
N GLN A 124 18.77 22.95 -3.02
CA GLN A 124 18.64 24.38 -3.34
C GLN A 124 18.31 25.22 -2.10
N LEU A 125 17.38 24.75 -1.25
CA LEU A 125 17.03 25.42 0.00
C LEU A 125 18.21 25.49 0.97
N HIS A 126 18.96 24.39 1.14
CA HIS A 126 20.14 24.35 2.00
C HIS A 126 21.21 25.34 1.55
N ASN A 127 21.53 25.35 0.25
CA ASN A 127 22.49 26.30 -0.32
C ASN A 127 22.03 27.75 -0.12
N ALA A 128 20.78 28.08 -0.44
CA ALA A 128 20.25 29.43 -0.28
C ALA A 128 20.26 29.92 1.19
N GLN A 129 20.05 29.02 2.15
CA GLN A 129 20.21 29.32 3.58
C GLN A 129 21.68 29.59 3.94
N THR A 130 22.62 28.78 3.43
CA THR A 130 24.06 28.97 3.65
C THR A 130 24.57 30.27 3.02
N ASP A 131 24.13 30.60 1.81
CA ASP A 131 24.46 31.85 1.12
C ASP A 131 23.94 33.07 1.91
N ALA A 132 22.68 33.03 2.37
CA ALA A 132 22.10 34.09 3.19
C ALA A 132 22.88 34.30 4.51
N MET A 133 23.18 33.21 5.24
CA MET A 133 23.96 33.26 6.49
C MET A 133 25.43 33.68 6.28
N THR A 134 25.93 33.60 5.05
CA THR A 134 27.28 34.04 4.67
C THR A 134 27.28 35.51 4.25
N ALA A 135 26.26 35.96 3.52
CA ALA A 135 26.06 37.37 3.16
C ALA A 135 25.89 38.27 4.40
N GLU A 136 25.16 37.81 5.43
CA GLU A 136 24.98 38.52 6.71
C GLU A 136 26.27 38.67 7.55
N ARG A 137 27.39 38.03 7.13
CA ARG A 137 28.68 38.09 7.84
C ARG A 137 29.75 38.93 7.14
N LEU A 138 29.43 39.55 5.99
CA LEU A 138 30.35 40.47 5.33
C LEU A 138 30.46 41.77 6.14
N PRO A 139 31.67 42.18 6.58
CA PRO A 139 31.85 43.47 7.24
C PRO A 139 31.59 44.61 6.24
N PRO A 140 31.12 45.78 6.71
CA PRO A 140 30.91 46.94 5.83
C PRO A 140 32.24 47.35 5.19
N GLN A 141 32.26 47.45 3.86
CA GLN A 141 33.42 47.98 3.14
C GLN A 141 33.57 49.49 3.46
N GLN A 142 34.80 49.88 3.78
CA GLN A 142 35.25 51.25 4.05
C GLN A 142 36.18 51.72 2.93
#